data_AF-A0A7C4SPG7-F1
#
_entry.id   AF-A0A7C4SPG7-F1
#
_cell.length_a   1.000
_cell.length_b   1.000
_cell.length_c   1.000
_cell.angle_alpha   90.00
_cell.angle_beta   90.00
_cell.angle_gamma   90.00
#
_symmetry.space_group_name_H-M   'P 1'
#
loop_
_entity.id
_entity.type
_entity.pdbx_description
1 polymer ?
#
loop_
_entity_poly.entity_id
_entity_poly.type
_entity_poly.pdbx_seq_one_letter_code
_entity_poly.pdbx_strand_id
1 'polypeptide(L)'
;MNTENLKALVAYRLEQARESLALLKQKILRSSINRSYYAMFYAVLALLALEKRETSKHGGAISLFDAEFVKKDLFGKEFSRWLHEAFDLRQRSDYTAGARISAKEAELVLEHARVFLKGVEDFLKRKGV
;
A
#
# COMPACT_ATOMS: atom_id res chain seq x y z
N MET A 1 -16.18 -16.91 4.19
CA MET A 1 -14.89 -17.36 3.61
C MET A 1 -14.24 -18.34 4.60
N ASN A 2 -13.84 -19.54 4.16
CA ASN A 2 -13.11 -20.47 5.03
C ASN A 2 -11.64 -19.99 5.20
N THR A 3 -10.91 -20.58 6.16
CA THR A 3 -9.53 -20.14 6.50
C THR A 3 -8.56 -20.28 5.32
N GLU A 4 -8.68 -21.34 4.53
CA GLU A 4 -7.82 -21.58 3.36
C GLU A 4 -8.03 -20.52 2.26
N ASN A 5 -9.28 -20.17 1.95
CA ASN A 5 -9.59 -19.13 0.97
C ASN A 5 -9.12 -17.75 1.43
N LEU A 6 -9.12 -17.49 2.75
CA LEU A 6 -8.58 -16.25 3.31
C LEU A 6 -7.07 -16.16 3.12
N LYS A 7 -6.33 -17.22 3.48
CA LYS A 7 -4.87 -17.25 3.30
C LYS A 7 -4.48 -17.10 1.83
N ALA A 8 -5.20 -17.78 0.94
CA ALA A 8 -5.00 -17.64 -0.50
C ALA A 8 -5.23 -16.19 -0.97
N LEU A 9 -6.29 -15.53 -0.49
CA LEU A 9 -6.56 -14.14 -0.82
C LEU A 9 -5.46 -13.20 -0.29
N VAL A 10 -5.01 -13.38 0.95
CA VAL A 10 -3.92 -12.59 1.54
C VAL A 10 -2.64 -12.76 0.72
N ALA A 11 -2.26 -13.99 0.39
CA ALA A 11 -1.08 -14.29 -0.42
C ALA A 11 -1.18 -13.64 -1.81
N TYR A 12 -2.34 -13.75 -2.46
CA TYR A 12 -2.58 -13.11 -3.74
C TYR A 12 -2.44 -11.58 -3.67
N ARG A 13 -2.97 -10.93 -2.63
CA ARG A 13 -2.81 -9.47 -2.47
C ARG A 13 -1.36 -9.06 -2.22
N LEU A 14 -0.59 -9.84 -1.47
CA LEU A 14 0.84 -9.59 -1.30
C LEU A 14 1.62 -9.78 -2.59
N GLU A 15 1.25 -10.76 -3.42
CA GLU A 15 1.81 -10.93 -4.76
C GLU A 15 1.56 -9.69 -5.62
N GLN A 16 0.31 -9.19 -5.68
CA GLN A 16 0.00 -7.94 -6.40
C GLN A 16 0.83 -6.74 -5.89
N ALA A 17 1.08 -6.67 -4.58
CA ALA A 17 1.91 -5.63 -3.99
C ALA A 17 3.37 -5.71 -4.45
N ARG A 18 3.95 -6.92 -4.47
CA ARG A 18 5.31 -7.17 -4.94
C ARG A 18 5.45 -6.91 -6.45
N GLU A 19 4.50 -7.39 -7.25
CA GLU A 19 4.47 -7.15 -8.70
C GLU A 19 4.40 -5.66 -9.02
N SER A 20 3.63 -4.89 -8.25
CA SER A 20 3.55 -3.44 -8.41
C SER A 20 4.93 -2.79 -8.27
N LEU A 21 5.73 -3.20 -7.28
CA LEU A 21 7.11 -2.73 -7.13
C LEU A 21 8.05 -3.31 -8.20
N ALA A 22 7.84 -4.54 -8.67
CA ALA A 22 8.68 -5.15 -9.71
C ALA A 22 8.48 -4.47 -11.09
N LEU A 23 7.27 -3.97 -11.37
CA LEU A 23 6.92 -3.27 -12.62
C LEU A 23 7.44 -1.82 -12.69
N LEU A 24 8.24 -1.38 -11.71
CA LEU A 24 8.86 -0.06 -11.70
C LEU A 24 9.82 0.11 -12.89
N LYS A 25 9.41 0.95 -13.84
CA LYS A 25 10.29 1.41 -14.92
C LYS A 25 11.11 2.59 -14.42
N GLN A 26 12.40 2.35 -14.16
CA GLN A 26 13.36 3.42 -13.84
C GLN A 26 13.26 4.51 -14.92
N LYS A 27 13.24 5.79 -14.52
CA LYS A 27 13.11 7.02 -15.33
C LYS A 27 11.70 7.61 -15.51
N ILE A 28 10.60 6.92 -15.15
CA ILE A 28 9.25 7.52 -15.21
C ILE A 28 8.72 7.83 -13.81
N LEU A 29 8.91 9.07 -13.35
CA LEU A 29 8.56 9.50 -11.98
C LEU A 29 7.08 9.28 -11.62
N ARG A 30 6.17 9.65 -12.53
CA ARG A 30 4.71 9.44 -12.33
C ARG A 30 4.37 7.96 -12.17
N SER A 31 4.94 7.12 -13.04
CA SER A 31 4.76 5.67 -12.93
C SER A 31 5.36 5.14 -11.62
N SER A 32 6.45 5.72 -11.14
CA SER A 32 7.08 5.29 -9.90
C SER A 32 6.16 5.50 -8.69
N ILE A 33 5.57 6.69 -8.58
CA ILE A 33 4.64 7.03 -7.50
C ILE A 33 3.37 6.18 -7.59
N ASN A 34 2.83 6.03 -8.80
CA ASN A 34 1.64 5.21 -9.01
C ASN A 34 1.89 3.76 -8.55
N ARG A 35 2.97 3.13 -9.02
CA ARG A 35 3.33 1.76 -8.64
C ARG A 35 3.63 1.60 -7.16
N SER A 36 4.30 2.57 -6.56
CA SER A 36 4.61 2.58 -5.12
C SER A 36 3.33 2.67 -4.28
N TYR A 37 2.39 3.54 -4.66
CA TYR A 37 1.08 3.63 -4.01
C TYR A 37 0.27 2.32 -4.14
N TYR A 38 0.22 1.72 -5.34
CA TYR A 38 -0.50 0.47 -5.53
C TYR A 38 0.10 -0.68 -4.72
N ALA A 39 1.42 -0.71 -4.53
CA ALA A 39 2.05 -1.68 -3.63
C ALA A 39 1.53 -1.55 -2.19
N MET A 40 1.47 -0.32 -1.66
CA MET A 40 0.90 -0.07 -0.33
C MET A 40 -0.60 -0.41 -0.27
N PHE A 41 -1.37 -0.04 -1.29
CA PHE A 41 -2.81 -0.31 -1.36
C PHE A 41 -3.10 -1.82 -1.34
N TYR A 42 -2.40 -2.62 -2.14
CA TYR A 42 -2.56 -4.07 -2.13
C TYR A 42 -2.12 -4.70 -0.81
N ALA A 43 -1.06 -4.19 -0.18
CA ALA A 43 -0.66 -4.60 1.16
C ALA A 43 -1.77 -4.32 2.20
N VAL A 44 -2.43 -3.16 2.12
CA VAL A 44 -3.61 -2.86 2.96
C VAL A 44 -4.77 -3.81 2.66
N LEU A 45 -5.06 -4.14 1.40
CA LEU A 45 -6.09 -5.13 1.08
C LEU A 45 -5.78 -6.52 1.66
N ALA A 46 -4.51 -6.90 1.73
CA ALA A 46 -4.08 -8.13 2.39
C ALA A 46 -4.39 -8.10 3.90
N LEU A 47 -4.10 -6.98 4.57
CA LEU A 47 -4.46 -6.78 5.98
C LEU A 47 -5.98 -6.80 6.21
N LEU A 48 -6.76 -6.13 5.36
CA LEU A 48 -8.22 -6.09 5.49
C LEU A 48 -8.84 -7.47 5.25
N ALA A 49 -8.31 -8.24 4.31
CA ALA A 49 -8.74 -9.62 4.09
C ALA A 49 -8.56 -10.49 5.34
N LEU A 50 -7.46 -10.30 6.09
CA LEU A 50 -7.24 -10.98 7.37
C LEU A 50 -8.33 -10.65 8.40
N GLU A 51 -8.74 -9.38 8.46
CA GLU A 51 -9.81 -8.90 9.34
C GLU A 51 -11.22 -9.14 8.78
N LYS A 52 -11.35 -9.92 7.69
CA LYS A 52 -12.61 -10.20 6.98
C LYS A 52 -13.35 -8.92 6.55
N ARG A 53 -12.60 -7.87 6.22
CA ARG A 53 -13.10 -6.61 5.69
C ARG A 53 -12.71 -6.48 4.23
N GLU A 54 -13.59 -5.90 3.44
CA GLU A 54 -13.36 -5.73 2.01
C GLU A 54 -13.73 -4.33 1.56
N THR A 55 -12.92 -3.79 0.66
CA THR A 55 -13.21 -2.56 -0.06
C THR A 55 -12.38 -2.54 -1.34
N SER A 56 -12.96 -2.02 -2.40
CA SER A 56 -12.25 -1.70 -3.65
C SER A 56 -11.93 -0.21 -3.77
N LYS A 57 -12.45 0.61 -2.85
CA LYS A 57 -12.30 2.07 -2.89
C LYS A 57 -11.02 2.47 -2.14
N HIS A 58 -10.17 3.25 -2.81
CA HIS A 58 -8.92 3.77 -2.24
C HIS A 58 -9.10 4.46 -0.89
N GLY A 59 -9.93 5.51 -0.82
CA GLY A 59 -10.18 6.20 0.45
C GLY A 59 -10.78 5.30 1.53
N GLY A 60 -11.57 4.29 1.14
CA GLY A 60 -12.11 3.30 2.06
C GLY A 60 -11.02 2.40 2.65
N ALA A 61 -10.07 1.94 1.83
CA ALA A 61 -8.94 1.12 2.31
C ALA A 61 -8.06 1.92 3.27
N ILE A 62 -7.77 3.18 2.96
CA ILE A 62 -6.98 4.08 3.81
C ILE A 62 -7.68 4.30 5.16
N SER A 63 -8.97 4.63 5.14
CA SER A 63 -9.76 4.87 6.35
C SER A 63 -9.85 3.63 7.24
N LEU A 64 -10.03 2.46 6.64
CA LEU A 64 -10.03 1.19 7.36
C LEU A 64 -8.64 0.84 7.90
N PHE A 65 -7.57 1.10 7.16
CA PHE A 65 -6.21 0.92 7.64
C PHE A 65 -5.94 1.76 8.89
N ASP A 66 -6.29 3.04 8.85
CA ASP A 66 -6.15 3.94 9.98
C ASP A 66 -6.94 3.45 11.20
N ALA A 67 -8.21 3.06 10.99
CA ALA A 67 -9.09 2.65 12.07
C ALA A 67 -8.72 1.30 12.70
N GLU A 68 -8.35 0.31 11.88
CA GLU A 68 -8.16 -1.06 12.33
C GLU A 68 -6.73 -1.37 12.78
N PHE A 69 -5.74 -0.63 12.26
CA PHE A 69 -4.32 -0.94 12.47
C PHE A 69 -3.57 0.18 13.17
N VAL A 70 -3.75 1.43 12.74
CA VAL A 70 -2.95 2.55 13.28
C VAL A 70 -3.53 3.07 14.59
N LYS A 71 -4.85 3.28 14.68
CA LYS A 71 -5.51 3.69 15.93
C LYS A 71 -5.48 2.64 17.04
N LYS A 72 -5.21 1.39 16.68
CA LYS A 72 -5.03 0.28 17.63
C LYS A 72 -3.57 -0.01 17.95
N ASP A 73 -2.66 0.89 17.55
CA ASP A 73 -1.21 0.80 17.77
C ASP A 73 -0.56 -0.50 17.23
N LEU A 74 -1.17 -1.12 16.21
CA LEU A 74 -0.61 -2.30 15.52
C LEU A 74 0.45 -1.91 14.49
N PHE A 75 0.35 -0.68 13.97
CA PHE A 75 1.32 -0.05 13.07
C PHE A 75 1.58 1.38 13.54
N GLY A 76 2.81 1.85 13.35
CA GLY A 76 3.20 3.22 13.70
C GLY A 76 2.50 4.27 12.84
N LYS A 77 2.41 5.50 13.39
CA LYS A 77 1.73 6.63 12.71
C LYS A 77 2.37 6.96 11.36
N GLU A 78 3.67 6.68 11.18
CA GLU A 78 4.32 6.89 9.89
C GLU A 78 3.70 6.07 8.76
N PHE A 79 3.18 4.86 9.02
CA PHE A 79 2.54 4.03 7.98
C PHE A 79 1.29 4.71 7.42
N SER A 80 0.44 5.26 8.30
CA SER A 80 -0.72 6.06 7.88
C SER A 80 -0.28 7.23 7.02
N ARG A 81 0.67 8.02 7.53
CA ARG A 81 1.18 9.21 6.83
C ARG A 81 1.70 8.85 5.44
N TRP A 82 2.54 7.81 5.32
CA TRP A 82 3.09 7.39 4.03
C TRP A 82 2.02 6.96 3.03
N LEU A 83 1.00 6.25 3.50
CA LEU A 83 -0.10 5.79 2.65
C LEU A 83 -0.92 6.98 2.11
N HIS A 84 -1.24 7.95 2.97
CA HIS A 84 -1.94 9.18 2.57
C HIS A 84 -1.08 10.03 1.62
N GLU A 85 0.18 10.26 1.94
CA GLU A 85 1.12 11.02 1.09
C GLU A 85 1.27 10.39 -0.31
N ALA A 86 1.42 9.06 -0.37
CA ALA A 86 1.51 8.33 -1.63
C ALA A 86 0.22 8.43 -2.44
N PHE A 87 -0.95 8.35 -1.79
CA PHE A 87 -2.25 8.50 -2.45
C PHE A 87 -2.41 9.91 -3.04
N ASP A 88 -2.16 10.94 -2.25
CA ASP A 88 -2.29 12.34 -2.67
C ASP A 88 -1.31 12.69 -3.79
N LEU A 89 -0.06 12.25 -3.67
CA LEU A 89 0.94 12.47 -4.71
C LEU A 89 0.59 11.73 -6.00
N ARG A 90 0.04 10.51 -5.90
CA ARG A 90 -0.47 9.76 -7.05
C ARG A 90 -1.68 10.45 -7.71
N GLN A 91 -2.59 11.02 -6.93
CA GLN A 91 -3.72 11.78 -7.49
C GLN A 91 -3.23 13.03 -8.26
N ARG A 92 -2.30 13.78 -7.67
CA ARG A 92 -1.66 14.93 -8.34
C ARG A 92 -0.88 14.48 -9.59
N SER A 93 -0.16 13.36 -9.51
CA SER A 93 0.62 12.83 -10.64
C SER A 93 -0.23 12.33 -11.79
N ASP A 94 -1.41 11.80 -11.52
CA ASP A 94 -2.21 11.15 -12.56
C ASP A 94 -3.23 12.10 -13.19
N TYR A 95 -3.74 13.07 -12.41
CA TYR A 95 -4.90 13.86 -12.82
C TYR A 95 -4.66 15.37 -12.88
N THR A 96 -3.51 15.87 -12.42
CA THR A 96 -3.18 17.31 -12.53
C THR A 96 -2.27 17.57 -13.73
N ALA A 97 -2.80 18.30 -14.71
CA ALA A 97 -2.04 18.78 -15.86
C ALA A 97 -0.89 19.69 -15.39
N GLY A 98 0.32 19.45 -15.88
CA GLY A 98 1.50 20.25 -15.50
C GLY A 98 2.11 19.94 -14.11
N ALA A 99 1.61 18.94 -13.38
CA ALA A 99 2.20 18.55 -12.09
C ALA A 99 3.72 18.29 -12.22
N ARG A 100 4.53 19.07 -11.51
CA ARG A 100 5.98 18.87 -11.42
C ARG A 100 6.27 18.03 -10.20
N ILE A 101 6.66 16.79 -10.45
CA ILE A 101 7.11 15.86 -9.43
C ILE A 101 8.61 15.77 -9.52
N SER A 102 9.28 15.92 -8.39
CA SER A 102 10.73 15.76 -8.30
C SER A 102 11.11 14.29 -8.23
N ALA A 103 12.33 13.97 -8.68
CA ALA A 103 12.89 12.63 -8.53
C ALA A 103 12.96 12.22 -7.05
N LYS A 104 13.30 13.17 -6.17
CA LYS A 104 13.38 12.97 -4.73
C LYS A 104 12.05 12.57 -4.11
N GLU A 105 10.93 13.21 -4.51
CA GLU A 105 9.60 12.80 -4.04
C GLU A 105 9.26 11.38 -4.49
N ALA A 106 9.52 11.05 -5.76
CA ALA A 106 9.26 9.71 -6.28
C ALA A 106 10.11 8.63 -5.61
N GLU A 107 11.36 8.95 -5.28
CA GLU A 107 12.28 8.07 -4.55
C GLU A 107 11.82 7.86 -3.10
N LEU A 108 11.44 8.92 -2.39
CA LEU A 108 10.91 8.82 -1.02
C LEU A 108 9.64 7.97 -0.96
N VAL A 109 8.70 8.17 -1.89
CA VAL A 109 7.47 7.34 -1.93
C VAL A 109 7.81 5.87 -2.20
N LEU A 110 8.80 5.60 -3.04
CA LEU A 110 9.26 4.24 -3.31
C LEU A 110 9.91 3.60 -2.08
N GLU A 111 10.78 4.32 -1.38
CA GLU A 111 11.40 3.86 -0.14
C GLU A 111 10.34 3.55 0.92
N HIS A 112 9.40 4.48 1.13
CA HIS A 112 8.28 4.25 2.03
C HIS A 112 7.44 3.04 1.61
N ALA A 113 7.17 2.84 0.31
CA ALA A 113 6.40 1.69 -0.15
C ALA A 113 7.09 0.35 0.13
N ARG A 114 8.42 0.31 -0.03
CA ARG A 114 9.22 -0.89 0.29
C ARG A 114 9.18 -1.19 1.79
N VAL A 115 9.39 -0.18 2.63
CA VAL A 115 9.32 -0.33 4.09
C VAL A 115 7.91 -0.72 4.54
N PHE A 116 6.88 -0.09 3.96
CA PHE A 116 5.49 -0.37 4.25
C PHE A 116 5.14 -1.82 3.93
N LEU A 117 5.43 -2.29 2.70
CA LEU A 117 5.18 -3.67 2.29
C LEU A 117 5.89 -4.65 3.22
N LYS A 118 7.17 -4.41 3.51
CA LYS A 118 7.94 -5.25 4.41
C LYS A 118 7.32 -5.32 5.81
N GLY A 119 6.88 -4.19 6.36
CA GLY A 119 6.20 -4.13 7.65
C GLY A 119 4.90 -4.93 7.67
N VAL A 120 4.13 -4.87 6.59
CA VAL A 120 2.89 -5.67 6.44
C VAL A 120 3.19 -7.16 6.34
N GLU A 121 4.18 -7.57 5.54
CA GLU A 121 4.60 -8.98 5.44
C GLU A 121 5.02 -9.53 6.80
N ASP A 122 5.83 -8.77 7.54
CA ASP A 122 6.31 -9.18 8.86
C ASP A 122 5.15 -9.26 9.88
N PHE A 123 4.17 -8.36 9.80
CA PHE A 123 2.96 -8.41 10.62
C PHE A 123 2.13 -9.67 10.33
N LEU A 124 1.86 -9.97 9.06
CA LEU A 124 1.08 -11.13 8.64
C LEU A 124 1.78 -12.44 9.04
N LYS A 125 3.10 -12.51 8.84
CA LYS A 125 3.91 -13.66 9.27
C LYS A 125 3.79 -13.92 10.78
N ARG A 126 3.82 -12.87 11.62
CA ARG A 126 3.60 -13.00 13.07
C ARG A 126 2.18 -13.48 13.43
N LYS A 127 1.20 -13.24 12.56
CA LYS A 127 -0.19 -13.73 12.69
C LYS A 127 -0.39 -15.16 12.16
N GLY A 128 0.67 -15.81 11.64
CA GLY A 128 0.60 -17.17 11.11
C GLY A 128 -0.09 -17.28 9.75
N VAL A 129 -0.05 -16.18 8.98
CA VAL A 129 -0.56 -16.09 7.60
C VAL A 129 0.57 -15.84 6.64
#